data_AF-A0A804KWC6-F1
#
_entry.id   AF-A0A804KWC6-F1
#
_cell.length_a   1.000
_cell.length_b   1.000
_cell.length_c   1.000
_cell.angle_alpha   90.00
_cell.angle_beta   90.00
_cell.angle_gamma   90.00
#
_symmetry.space_group_name_H-M   'P 1'
#
loop_
_entity.id
_entity.type
_entity.pdbx_description
1 polymer ?
#
loop_
_entity_poly.entity_id
_entity_poly.type
_entity_poly.pdbx_seq_one_letter_code
_entity_poly.pdbx_strand_id
1 'polypeptide(L)'
;MNLRYRDERAVPVGGKAVRTGLEGPGLSVSQKIWYCLTTVGGQYLWSRVQSFSAFRRWGDSEQRSLARQSWLLLQRIEGLYKAASFCNLLIFLYSGRYRSIIERVLRARLVYGNPNMNRAVSFEYMNRQLVWNEFSEMLLLLLPLLNSSSVKRFLLPFSKNKSSDSSGNEAECPICQSNPTIPFLALPCQHRYCYYCLRTRCAAASSYHCARCNAVVIAIQRHGSSETKPSNLGDIRESSN
;
A
#
# COMPACT_ATOMS: atom_id res chain seq x y z
N MET A 1 26.20 -5.01 13.60
CA MET A 1 26.42 -4.17 12.40
C MET A 1 27.91 -4.07 12.14
N ASN A 2 28.37 -4.42 10.94
CA ASN A 2 29.80 -4.42 10.59
C ASN A 2 30.22 -3.11 9.90
N LEU A 3 29.92 -1.97 10.53
CA LEU A 3 30.21 -0.64 10.01
C LEU A 3 30.98 0.13 11.09
N ARG A 4 32.10 0.74 10.69
CA ARG A 4 32.95 1.55 11.57
C ARG A 4 33.22 2.91 10.93
N TYR A 5 33.25 3.95 11.77
CA TYR A 5 33.67 5.28 11.34
C TYR A 5 35.20 5.36 11.29
N ARG A 6 35.73 5.75 10.14
CA ARG A 6 37.15 5.98 9.86
C ARG A 6 37.40 7.47 9.67
N ASP A 7 38.49 7.96 10.26
CA ASP A 7 38.94 9.34 10.03
C ASP A 7 39.75 9.42 8.73
N GLU A 8 39.24 10.16 7.74
CA GLU A 8 39.93 10.38 6.47
C GLU A 8 40.96 11.53 6.54
N ARG A 9 41.04 12.28 7.66
CA ARG A 9 42.08 13.31 7.86
C ARG A 9 43.44 12.72 8.22
N ALA A 10 43.43 11.60 8.94
CA ALA A 10 44.63 10.91 9.40
C ALA A 10 45.28 10.02 8.31
N VAL A 11 44.66 9.90 7.13
CA VAL A 11 45.16 9.06 6.04
C VAL A 11 45.82 9.96 4.98
N PRO A 12 47.15 9.87 4.78
CA PRO A 12 47.83 10.67 3.78
C PRO A 12 47.36 10.28 2.37
N VAL A 13 47.03 11.29 1.56
CA VAL A 13 46.44 11.17 0.20
C VAL A 13 47.42 10.54 -0.83
N GLY A 14 48.68 10.26 -0.45
CA GLY A 14 49.76 9.92 -1.40
C GLY A 14 50.57 8.64 -1.15
N GLY A 15 50.18 7.76 -0.22
CA GLY A 15 50.97 6.55 0.10
C GLY A 15 50.46 5.29 -0.62
N LYS A 16 51.36 4.54 -1.26
CA LYS A 16 51.16 3.27 -1.99
C LYS A 16 50.70 2.09 -1.10
N ALA A 17 49.77 2.28 -0.17
CA ALA A 17 49.17 1.20 0.61
C ALA A 17 47.92 0.68 -0.10
N VAL A 18 47.81 -0.64 -0.17
CA VAL A 18 46.76 -1.38 -0.88
C VAL A 18 45.37 -0.80 -0.55
N ARG A 19 44.59 -0.50 -1.60
CA ARG A 19 43.26 0.13 -1.55
C ARG A 19 42.16 -0.77 -0.98
N THR A 20 42.48 -1.66 -0.04
CA THR A 20 41.46 -2.21 0.84
C THR A 20 41.02 -1.03 1.71
N GLY A 21 39.91 -0.38 1.37
CA GLY A 21 39.33 0.75 2.12
C GLY A 21 39.07 0.48 3.62
N LEU A 22 39.45 -0.71 4.08
CA LEU A 22 39.35 -1.34 5.36
C LEU A 22 40.48 -0.98 6.34
N GLU A 23 41.56 -0.29 5.97
CA GLU A 23 42.70 -0.05 6.90
C GLU A 23 42.86 1.42 7.29
N GLY A 24 42.50 1.81 8.52
CA GLY A 24 42.78 3.15 9.05
C GLY A 24 42.39 3.30 10.52
N PRO A 25 42.97 4.30 11.22
CA PRO A 25 42.61 4.60 12.61
C PRO A 25 41.14 5.03 12.71
N GLY A 26 40.51 4.66 13.83
CA GLY A 26 39.14 5.08 14.14
C GLY A 26 39.03 6.58 14.39
N LEU A 27 37.79 7.06 14.50
CA LEU A 27 37.50 8.48 14.74
C LEU A 27 38.22 9.04 15.98
N SER A 28 38.81 10.24 15.87
CA SER A 28 39.46 10.92 17.00
C SER A 28 38.47 11.23 18.12
N VAL A 29 38.94 11.33 19.37
CA VAL A 29 38.10 11.65 20.54
C VAL A 29 37.39 12.99 20.36
N SER A 30 38.09 14.01 19.84
CA SER A 30 37.49 15.32 19.55
C SER A 30 36.41 15.23 18.46
N GLN A 31 36.65 14.44 17.41
CA GLN A 31 35.65 14.21 16.35
C GLN A 31 34.42 13.45 16.86
N LYS A 32 34.59 12.48 17.77
CA LYS A 32 33.48 11.80 18.43
C LYS A 32 32.65 12.78 19.27
N ILE A 33 33.31 13.65 20.02
CA ILE A 33 32.64 14.69 20.82
C ILE A 33 31.87 15.65 19.90
N TRP A 34 32.50 16.18 18.85
CA TRP A 34 31.84 17.06 17.88
C TRP A 34 30.68 16.38 17.16
N TYR A 35 30.83 15.12 16.77
CA TYR A 35 29.76 14.35 16.16
C TYR A 35 28.57 14.19 17.10
N CYS A 36 28.81 13.76 18.35
CA CYS A 36 27.79 13.63 19.38
C CYS A 36 27.12 14.97 19.68
N LEU A 37 27.91 16.02 19.90
CA LEU A 37 27.41 17.37 20.19
C LEU A 37 26.55 17.91 19.05
N THR A 38 26.96 17.71 17.80
CA THR A 38 26.22 18.23 16.64
C THR A 38 24.95 17.41 16.37
N THR A 39 25.00 16.08 16.53
CA THR A 39 23.84 15.22 16.27
C THR A 39 22.78 15.32 17.37
N VAL A 40 23.21 15.19 18.63
CA VAL A 40 22.30 15.25 19.78
C VAL A 40 21.94 16.70 20.09
N GLY A 41 22.94 17.56 20.17
CA GLY A 41 22.74 18.99 20.46
C GLY A 41 21.99 19.69 19.33
N GLY A 42 22.24 19.36 18.06
CA GLY A 42 21.49 19.91 16.93
C GLY A 42 20.01 19.56 16.97
N GLN A 43 19.66 18.29 17.25
CA GLN A 43 18.26 17.86 17.40
C GLN A 43 17.57 18.53 18.60
N TYR A 44 18.29 18.67 19.72
CA TYR A 44 17.78 19.34 20.91
C TYR A 44 17.59 20.85 20.71
N LEU A 45 18.57 21.53 20.10
CA LEU A 45 18.47 22.94 19.75
C LEU A 45 17.32 23.18 18.79
N TRP A 46 17.15 22.33 17.78
CA TRP A 46 16.05 22.44 16.84
C TRP A 46 14.69 22.26 17.52
N SER A 47 14.53 21.21 18.33
CA SER A 47 13.28 20.96 19.06
C SER A 47 12.97 22.06 20.08
N ARG A 48 14.00 22.62 20.73
CA ARG A 48 13.85 23.76 21.64
C ARG A 48 13.47 25.04 20.91
N VAL A 49 14.10 25.35 19.78
CA VAL A 49 13.73 26.51 18.95
C VAL A 49 12.29 26.37 18.44
N GLN A 50 11.87 25.16 18.06
CA GLN A 50 10.51 24.88 17.60
C GLN A 50 9.47 24.94 18.75
N SER A 51 9.84 24.47 19.94
CA SER A 51 8.98 24.60 21.12
C SER A 51 8.85 26.06 21.58
N PHE A 52 9.96 26.81 21.49
CA PHE A 52 10.00 28.22 21.82
C PHE A 52 9.23 29.08 20.81
N SER A 53 9.26 28.72 19.52
CA SER A 53 8.47 29.40 18.48
C SER A 53 6.97 29.15 18.65
N ALA A 54 6.57 27.93 19.03
CA ALA A 54 5.18 27.58 19.33
C ALA A 54 4.67 28.30 20.60
N PHE A 55 5.48 28.40 21.65
CA PHE A 55 5.08 29.06 22.91
C PHE A 55 4.91 30.57 22.77
N ARG A 56 5.70 31.22 21.89
CA ARG A 56 5.66 32.69 21.72
C ARG A 56 4.66 33.18 20.67
N ARG A 57 3.84 32.31 20.07
CA ARG A 57 2.78 32.65 19.09
C ARG A 57 3.27 33.71 18.08
N TRP A 58 4.47 33.46 17.55
CA TRP A 58 5.29 34.44 16.83
C TRP A 58 4.62 35.03 15.57
N GLY A 59 3.53 34.42 15.10
CA GLY A 59 2.72 34.87 13.97
C GLY A 59 1.62 35.88 14.27
N ASP A 60 1.25 36.12 15.55
CA ASP A 60 0.03 36.88 15.92
C ASP A 60 0.30 38.22 16.62
N SER A 61 1.55 38.58 16.95
CA SER A 61 1.85 39.83 17.69
C SER A 61 2.49 40.91 16.81
N GLU A 62 1.82 42.06 16.73
CA GLU A 62 2.10 43.17 15.84
C GLU A 62 3.35 44.00 16.20
N GLN A 63 4.11 43.66 17.26
CA GLN A 63 5.16 44.55 17.79
C GLN A 63 6.44 43.82 18.23
N ARG A 64 7.35 43.59 17.26
CA ARG A 64 8.82 43.83 17.36
C ARG A 64 9.52 43.38 16.07
N SER A 65 10.23 44.30 15.41
CA SER A 65 11.01 44.07 14.18
C SER A 65 12.00 42.89 14.28
N LEU A 66 12.60 42.72 15.46
CA LEU A 66 13.56 41.64 15.73
C LEU A 66 12.91 40.25 15.69
N ALA A 67 11.64 40.15 16.08
CA ALA A 67 10.93 38.90 16.09
C ALA A 67 10.66 38.45 14.64
N ARG A 68 10.10 39.33 13.81
CA ARG A 68 9.88 39.03 12.39
C ARG A 68 11.18 38.68 11.67
N GLN A 69 12.27 39.38 11.99
CA GLN A 69 13.59 39.10 11.40
C GLN A 69 14.13 37.73 11.82
N SER A 70 14.03 37.34 13.08
CA SER A 70 14.49 36.01 13.51
C SER A 70 13.66 34.87 12.91
N TRP A 71 12.35 35.07 12.72
CA TRP A 71 11.50 34.10 12.03
C TRP A 71 11.92 33.90 10.57
N LEU A 72 12.16 35.01 9.85
CA LEU A 72 12.66 34.95 8.47
C LEU A 72 14.06 34.33 8.38
N LEU A 73 14.94 34.64 9.32
CA LEU A 73 16.27 34.03 9.40
C LEU A 73 16.17 32.53 9.67
N LEU A 74 15.31 32.10 10.59
CA LEU A 74 15.09 30.68 10.88
C LEU A 74 14.56 29.93 9.65
N GLN A 75 13.57 30.49 8.96
CA GLN A 75 13.03 29.94 7.71
C GLN A 75 14.08 29.87 6.60
N ARG A 76 14.94 30.90 6.46
CA ARG A 76 16.06 30.88 5.51
C ARG A 76 17.11 29.83 5.87
N ILE A 77 17.47 29.71 7.14
CA ILE A 77 18.43 28.70 7.62
C ILE A 77 17.87 27.30 7.39
N GLU A 78 16.58 27.06 7.64
CA GLU A 78 15.93 25.79 7.37
C GLU A 78 15.96 25.46 5.87
N GLY A 79 15.61 26.44 5.03
CA GLY A 79 15.67 26.31 3.56
C GLY A 79 17.09 26.00 3.08
N LEU A 80 18.09 26.75 3.57
CA LEU A 80 19.50 26.54 3.26
C LEU A 80 20.00 25.16 3.73
N TYR A 81 19.59 24.72 4.92
CA TYR A 81 19.93 23.39 5.43
C TYR A 81 19.32 22.28 4.58
N LYS A 82 18.05 22.39 4.18
CA LYS A 82 17.40 21.43 3.28
C LYS A 82 18.08 21.39 1.92
N ALA A 83 18.39 22.55 1.33
CA ALA A 83 19.14 22.64 0.08
C ALA A 83 20.54 22.02 0.20
N ALA A 84 21.29 22.34 1.26
CA ALA A 84 22.60 21.77 1.52
C ALA A 84 22.53 20.25 1.73
N SER A 85 21.49 19.75 2.39
CA SER A 85 21.26 18.31 2.60
C SER A 85 20.96 17.61 1.28
N PHE A 86 20.16 18.23 0.42
CA PHE A 86 19.86 17.72 -0.92
C PHE A 86 21.12 17.69 -1.81
N CYS A 87 21.91 18.76 -1.84
CA CYS A 87 23.19 18.78 -2.54
C CYS A 87 24.15 17.71 -2.00
N ASN A 88 24.21 17.53 -0.66
CA ASN A 88 25.01 16.47 -0.06
C ASN A 88 24.54 15.08 -0.48
N LEU A 89 23.23 14.85 -0.57
CA LEU A 89 22.64 13.61 -1.06
C LEU A 89 23.02 13.34 -2.53
N LEU A 90 22.94 14.35 -3.41
CA LEU A 90 23.34 14.21 -4.82
C LEU A 90 24.81 13.81 -4.95
N ILE A 91 25.70 14.49 -4.21
CA ILE A 91 27.13 14.15 -4.21
C ILE A 91 27.37 12.77 -3.58
N PHE A 92 26.57 12.38 -2.58
CA PHE A 92 26.63 11.04 -2.00
C PHE A 92 26.20 9.97 -3.00
N LEU A 93 25.16 10.20 -3.80
CA LEU A 93 24.74 9.26 -4.84
C LEU A 93 25.80 9.12 -5.94
N TYR A 94 26.49 10.21 -6.28
CA TYR A 94 27.56 10.18 -7.28
C TYR A 94 28.85 9.53 -6.76
N SER A 95 29.25 9.81 -5.51
CA SER A 95 30.58 9.40 -4.97
C SER A 95 30.54 8.26 -3.94
N GLY A 96 29.39 8.00 -3.32
CA GLY A 96 29.15 6.94 -2.32
C GLY A 96 29.86 7.11 -0.97
N ARG A 97 30.37 8.29 -0.61
CA ARG A 97 31.31 8.43 0.55
C ARG A 97 30.70 8.90 1.87
N TYR A 98 29.98 10.03 1.90
CA TYR A 98 29.49 10.67 3.13
C TYR A 98 27.97 10.86 3.09
N ARG A 99 27.23 10.31 4.05
CA ARG A 99 25.76 10.30 4.06
C ARG A 99 25.17 11.59 4.63
N SER A 100 25.83 12.20 5.61
CA SER A 100 25.39 13.48 6.20
C SER A 100 26.40 14.61 5.98
N ILE A 101 25.91 15.86 6.04
CA ILE A 101 26.76 17.06 5.98
C ILE A 101 27.76 17.06 7.16
N ILE A 102 27.31 16.59 8.33
CA ILE A 102 28.11 16.51 9.55
C ILE A 102 29.27 15.54 9.35
N GLU A 103 29.02 14.37 8.78
CA GLU A 103 30.05 13.39 8.40
C GLU A 103 31.02 13.96 7.36
N ARG A 104 30.53 14.75 6.39
CA ARG A 104 31.39 15.41 5.39
C ARG A 104 32.31 16.46 6.00
N VAL A 105 31.80 17.30 6.89
CA VAL A 105 32.60 18.34 7.58
C VAL A 105 33.65 17.70 8.49
N LEU A 106 33.27 16.67 9.24
CA LEU A 106 34.19 15.92 10.09
C LEU A 106 35.14 15.02 9.31
N ARG A 107 34.85 14.75 8.01
CA ARG A 107 35.50 13.73 7.17
C ARG A 107 35.47 12.34 7.83
N ALA A 108 34.36 12.06 8.51
CA ALA A 108 34.09 10.78 9.14
C ALA A 108 33.43 9.87 8.08
N ARG A 109 34.17 8.89 7.56
CA ARG A 109 33.65 7.96 6.56
C ARG A 109 33.14 6.69 7.21
N LEU A 110 31.95 6.24 6.82
CA LEU A 110 31.41 4.95 7.23
C LEU A 110 31.98 3.86 6.33
N VAL A 111 32.78 2.96 6.90
CA VAL A 111 33.48 1.87 6.18
C VAL A 111 33.10 0.54 6.83
N TYR A 112 33.07 -0.54 6.06
CA TYR A 112 32.93 -1.89 6.62
C TYR A 112 34.06 -2.20 7.60
N GLY A 113 33.71 -2.73 8.78
CA GLY A 113 34.68 -3.04 9.84
C GLY A 113 35.56 -4.25 9.51
N ASN A 114 34.97 -5.27 8.89
CA ASN A 114 35.61 -6.51 8.47
C ASN A 114 35.13 -6.91 7.06
N PRO A 115 35.99 -7.35 6.14
CA PRO A 115 35.54 -7.89 4.85
C PRO A 115 34.85 -9.25 4.98
N ASN A 116 35.13 -9.98 6.08
CA ASN A 116 34.74 -11.39 6.27
C ASN A 116 33.38 -11.57 6.99
N MET A 117 32.34 -10.83 6.59
CA MET A 117 30.98 -11.14 7.04
C MET A 117 30.25 -11.92 5.96
N ASN A 118 30.47 -13.23 5.94
CA ASN A 118 29.52 -14.26 5.49
C ASN A 118 28.89 -14.11 4.09
N ARG A 119 29.56 -13.41 3.17
CA ARG A 119 29.22 -13.39 1.74
C ARG A 119 29.50 -14.76 1.11
N ALA A 120 28.65 -15.75 1.36
CA ALA A 120 28.49 -16.91 0.47
C ALA A 120 27.29 -17.85 0.78
N VAL A 121 26.70 -17.90 1.98
CA VAL A 121 25.90 -19.10 2.37
C VAL A 121 24.44 -18.84 2.78
N SER A 122 23.87 -17.66 2.54
CA SER A 122 22.43 -17.44 2.85
C SER A 122 21.65 -16.64 1.81
N PHE A 123 22.13 -16.51 0.57
CA PHE A 123 21.31 -15.97 -0.54
C PHE A 123 20.51 -17.07 -1.24
N GLU A 124 21.06 -18.28 -1.39
CA GLU A 124 20.36 -19.37 -2.07
C GLU A 124 19.13 -19.85 -1.29
N TYR A 125 19.28 -20.09 0.02
CA TYR A 125 18.16 -20.51 0.88
C TYR A 125 17.14 -19.40 1.12
N MET A 126 17.57 -18.14 1.29
CA MET A 126 16.69 -17.00 1.49
C MET A 126 15.91 -16.64 0.21
N ASN A 127 16.55 -16.67 -0.95
CA ASN A 127 15.86 -16.43 -2.23
C ASN A 127 14.88 -17.56 -2.54
N ARG A 128 15.21 -18.83 -2.24
CA ARG A 128 14.24 -19.93 -2.36
C ARG A 128 13.03 -19.71 -1.45
N GLN A 129 13.23 -19.25 -0.21
CA GLN A 129 12.13 -18.95 0.72
C GLN A 129 11.25 -17.78 0.24
N LEU A 130 11.85 -16.72 -0.31
CA LEU A 130 11.09 -15.59 -0.88
C LEU A 130 10.22 -16.03 -2.06
N VAL A 131 10.80 -16.81 -2.99
CA VAL A 131 10.07 -17.33 -4.15
C VAL A 131 8.92 -18.22 -3.71
N TRP A 132 9.13 -19.14 -2.76
CA TRP A 132 8.08 -20.02 -2.27
C TRP A 132 6.96 -19.27 -1.55
N ASN A 133 7.32 -18.24 -0.77
CA ASN A 133 6.34 -17.42 -0.07
C ASN A 133 5.48 -16.60 -1.04
N GLU A 134 6.10 -15.87 -1.98
CA GLU A 134 5.37 -15.11 -3.00
C GLU A 134 4.53 -16.01 -3.92
N PHE A 135 5.04 -17.19 -4.28
CA PHE A 135 4.30 -18.17 -5.06
C PHE A 135 3.06 -18.68 -4.32
N SER A 136 3.16 -18.92 -3.01
CA SER A 136 2.04 -19.35 -2.19
C SER A 136 0.98 -18.26 -2.01
N GLU A 137 1.38 -16.99 -1.87
CA GLU A 137 0.44 -15.87 -1.83
C GLU A 137 -0.26 -15.67 -3.19
N MET A 138 0.47 -15.76 -4.30
CA MET A 138 -0.12 -15.75 -5.64
C MET A 138 -1.11 -16.90 -5.81
N LEU A 139 -0.77 -18.11 -5.35
CA LEU A 139 -1.63 -19.29 -5.45
C LEU A 139 -2.89 -19.17 -4.57
N LEU A 140 -2.77 -18.60 -3.37
CA LEU A 140 -3.91 -18.30 -2.50
C LEU A 140 -4.80 -17.18 -3.05
N LEU A 141 -4.27 -16.24 -3.84
CA LEU A 141 -5.06 -15.26 -4.58
C LEU A 141 -5.69 -15.86 -5.85
N LEU A 142 -5.01 -16.84 -6.46
CA LEU A 142 -5.54 -17.60 -7.58
C LEU A 142 -6.63 -18.58 -7.14
N LEU A 143 -6.57 -19.19 -5.96
CA LEU A 143 -7.57 -20.16 -5.46
C LEU A 143 -9.03 -19.63 -5.49
N PRO A 144 -9.32 -18.41 -4.99
CA PRO A 144 -10.62 -17.75 -5.12
C PRO A 144 -11.00 -17.41 -6.56
N LEU A 145 -10.02 -17.05 -7.40
CA LEU A 145 -10.23 -16.73 -8.82
C LEU A 145 -10.40 -17.98 -9.69
N LEU A 146 -9.81 -19.10 -9.31
CA LEU A 146 -9.90 -20.42 -9.94
C LEU A 146 -11.26 -21.09 -9.64
N ASN A 147 -12.00 -20.62 -8.62
CA ASN A 147 -13.41 -20.98 -8.44
C ASN A 147 -14.34 -20.21 -9.41
N SER A 148 -13.80 -19.34 -10.27
CA SER A 148 -14.56 -18.78 -11.38
C SER A 148 -14.98 -19.90 -12.32
N SER A 149 -16.28 -19.97 -12.62
CA SER A 149 -16.92 -20.89 -13.55
C SER A 149 -16.23 -20.98 -14.92
N SER A 150 -15.41 -19.99 -15.28
CA SER A 150 -14.60 -19.95 -16.50
C SER A 150 -13.48 -20.99 -16.55
N VAL A 151 -12.80 -21.28 -15.44
CA VAL A 151 -11.73 -22.30 -15.38
C VAL A 151 -12.34 -23.70 -15.33
N LYS A 152 -13.49 -23.86 -14.67
CA LYS A 152 -14.30 -25.09 -14.75
C LYS A 152 -14.76 -25.37 -16.18
N ARG A 153 -15.15 -24.34 -16.96
CA ARG A 153 -15.46 -24.49 -18.40
C ARG A 153 -14.24 -24.86 -19.24
N PHE A 154 -13.06 -24.32 -18.92
CA PHE A 154 -11.83 -24.59 -19.67
C PHE A 154 -11.15 -25.92 -19.29
N LEU A 155 -11.42 -26.47 -18.10
CA LEU A 155 -10.97 -27.79 -17.63
C LEU A 155 -12.02 -28.91 -17.84
N LEU A 156 -13.20 -28.58 -18.36
CA LEU A 156 -14.20 -29.55 -18.83
C LEU A 156 -14.18 -29.84 -20.36
N PRO A 157 -13.08 -29.75 -21.14
CA PRO A 157 -13.09 -30.30 -22.48
C PRO A 157 -12.76 -31.78 -22.32
N PHE A 158 -13.76 -32.64 -22.10
CA PHE A 158 -13.81 -34.07 -22.50
C PHE A 158 -14.89 -34.92 -21.79
N SER A 159 -16.07 -34.37 -21.53
CA SER A 159 -17.24 -35.25 -21.38
C SER A 159 -18.53 -34.46 -21.51
N LYS A 160 -19.19 -34.57 -22.68
CA LYS A 160 -20.47 -35.28 -22.81
C LYS A 160 -21.04 -35.05 -24.22
N ASN A 161 -20.97 -36.09 -25.04
CA ASN A 161 -21.72 -36.19 -26.29
C ASN A 161 -23.20 -36.50 -25.99
N LYS A 162 -24.09 -36.11 -26.92
CA LYS A 162 -25.55 -36.40 -26.99
C LYS A 162 -26.40 -35.70 -25.91
N SER A 163 -27.54 -35.07 -26.22
CA SER A 163 -28.46 -35.22 -27.35
C SER A 163 -29.33 -33.95 -27.49
N SER A 164 -29.77 -33.69 -28.71
CA SER A 164 -30.92 -32.87 -29.06
C SER A 164 -32.11 -33.08 -28.11
N ASP A 165 -32.51 -32.04 -27.38
CA ASP A 165 -33.91 -31.84 -27.06
C ASP A 165 -34.22 -30.34 -26.97
N SER A 166 -35.33 -29.96 -27.58
CA SER A 166 -35.74 -28.60 -27.92
C SER A 166 -36.75 -28.06 -26.91
N SER A 167 -36.62 -28.42 -25.63
CA SER A 167 -37.51 -27.97 -24.57
C SER A 167 -36.74 -27.68 -23.28
N GLY A 168 -36.87 -26.45 -22.77
CA GLY A 168 -36.60 -26.19 -21.35
C GLY A 168 -35.24 -25.63 -20.93
N ASN A 169 -34.65 -24.69 -21.69
CA ASN A 169 -33.64 -23.79 -21.12
C ASN A 169 -34.28 -22.77 -20.13
N GLU A 170 -35.32 -23.12 -19.38
CA GLU A 170 -36.03 -22.23 -18.45
C GLU A 170 -35.49 -22.32 -17.01
N ALA A 171 -34.86 -23.44 -16.65
CA ALA A 171 -34.35 -23.67 -15.30
C ALA A 171 -32.96 -23.05 -15.04
N GLU A 172 -32.21 -22.73 -16.10
CA GLU A 172 -30.86 -22.19 -16.00
C GLU A 172 -30.85 -20.66 -15.83
N CYS A 173 -29.86 -20.14 -15.11
CA CYS A 173 -29.69 -18.70 -15.03
C CYS A 173 -29.20 -18.16 -16.39
N PRO A 174 -29.88 -17.19 -17.03
CA PRO A 174 -29.49 -16.66 -18.34
C PRO A 174 -28.17 -15.89 -18.33
N ILE A 175 -27.63 -15.57 -17.14
CA ILE A 175 -26.37 -14.82 -16.99
C ILE A 175 -25.16 -15.77 -16.94
N CYS A 176 -25.24 -16.85 -16.16
CA CYS A 176 -24.13 -17.79 -15.98
C CYS A 176 -24.35 -19.15 -16.65
N GLN A 177 -25.53 -19.38 -17.26
CA GLN A 177 -25.93 -20.61 -17.95
C GLN A 177 -25.61 -21.86 -17.12
N SER A 178 -25.85 -21.76 -15.82
CA SER A 178 -25.70 -22.86 -14.88
C SER A 178 -26.96 -22.93 -14.02
N ASN A 179 -27.24 -24.13 -13.53
CA ASN A 179 -28.38 -24.34 -12.64
C ASN A 179 -28.07 -23.72 -11.26
N PRO A 180 -28.82 -22.69 -10.81
CA PRO A 180 -28.57 -22.04 -9.53
C PRO A 180 -28.85 -23.00 -8.36
N THR A 181 -27.86 -23.21 -7.49
CA THR A 181 -28.02 -23.95 -6.22
C THR A 181 -29.01 -23.26 -5.28
N ILE A 182 -29.06 -21.91 -5.32
CA ILE A 182 -30.04 -21.10 -4.58
C ILE A 182 -30.73 -20.14 -5.57
N PRO A 183 -31.90 -20.52 -6.10
CA PRO A 183 -32.63 -19.72 -7.09
C PRO A 183 -33.32 -18.48 -6.51
N PHE A 184 -33.21 -17.38 -7.26
CA PHE A 184 -33.95 -16.14 -7.04
C PHE A 184 -34.79 -15.79 -8.27
N LEU A 185 -35.96 -15.19 -8.04
CA LEU A 185 -36.89 -14.73 -9.05
C LEU A 185 -36.79 -13.22 -9.20
N ALA A 186 -36.80 -12.75 -10.45
CA ALA A 186 -36.96 -11.34 -10.78
C ALA A 186 -38.45 -11.00 -10.87
N LEU A 187 -38.94 -10.07 -10.05
CA LEU A 187 -40.33 -9.63 -10.09
C LEU A 187 -40.47 -8.39 -11.00
N PRO A 188 -41.50 -8.31 -11.86
CA PRO A 188 -42.71 -9.15 -11.90
C PRO A 188 -42.63 -10.39 -12.82
N CYS A 189 -41.57 -10.56 -13.61
CA CYS A 189 -41.53 -11.57 -14.68
C CYS A 189 -41.22 -13.01 -14.23
N GLN A 190 -40.96 -13.24 -12.95
CA GLN A 190 -40.72 -14.53 -12.30
C GLN A 190 -39.62 -15.40 -12.95
N HIS A 191 -38.69 -14.79 -13.69
CA HIS A 191 -37.57 -15.53 -14.27
C HIS A 191 -36.51 -15.88 -13.22
N ARG A 192 -35.95 -17.09 -13.32
CA ARG A 192 -34.99 -17.67 -12.37
C ARG A 192 -33.55 -17.22 -12.65
N TYR A 193 -32.84 -16.83 -11.60
CA TYR A 193 -31.44 -16.40 -11.61
C TYR A 193 -30.68 -16.96 -10.40
N CYS A 194 -29.36 -16.97 -10.48
CA CYS A 194 -28.50 -17.07 -9.29
C CYS A 194 -28.60 -15.78 -8.46
N TYR A 195 -28.59 -15.92 -7.13
CA TYR A 195 -28.56 -14.79 -6.19
C TYR A 195 -27.51 -13.73 -6.58
N TYR A 196 -26.26 -14.16 -6.76
CA TYR A 196 -25.15 -13.27 -7.09
C TYR A 196 -25.35 -12.57 -8.44
N CYS A 197 -25.74 -13.30 -9.48
CA CYS A 197 -25.91 -12.72 -10.81
C CYS A 197 -27.01 -11.66 -10.85
N LEU A 198 -28.13 -11.89 -10.14
CA LEU A 198 -29.25 -10.95 -10.09
C LEU A 198 -28.90 -9.73 -9.21
N ARG A 199 -28.36 -9.95 -8.02
CA ARG A 199 -27.97 -8.90 -7.07
C ARG A 199 -26.93 -7.95 -7.67
N THR A 200 -25.88 -8.48 -8.29
CA THR A 200 -24.80 -7.66 -8.88
C THR A 200 -25.32 -6.79 -10.01
N ARG A 201 -26.23 -7.29 -10.86
CA ARG A 201 -26.81 -6.51 -11.96
C ARG A 201 -27.80 -5.44 -11.49
N CYS A 202 -28.64 -5.74 -10.50
CA CYS A 202 -29.52 -4.76 -9.87
C CYS A 202 -28.74 -3.69 -9.07
N ALA A 203 -27.57 -4.02 -8.51
CA ALA A 203 -26.74 -3.04 -7.81
C ALA A 203 -25.93 -2.16 -8.78
N ALA A 204 -25.54 -2.71 -9.94
CA ALA A 204 -24.73 -1.98 -10.93
C ALA A 204 -25.54 -0.99 -11.77
N ALA A 205 -26.83 -1.24 -11.98
CA ALA A 205 -27.71 -0.37 -12.75
C ALA A 205 -28.95 0.00 -11.92
N SER A 206 -29.31 1.28 -11.90
CA SER A 206 -30.50 1.79 -11.21
C SER A 206 -31.80 1.20 -11.73
N SER A 207 -31.84 0.81 -13.00
CA SER A 207 -32.97 0.12 -13.65
C SER A 207 -32.46 -1.10 -14.43
N TYR A 208 -32.44 -2.27 -13.79
CA TYR A 208 -32.05 -3.52 -14.45
C TYR A 208 -33.24 -4.16 -15.19
N HIS A 209 -33.01 -4.60 -16.42
CA HIS A 209 -33.98 -5.32 -17.24
C HIS A 209 -33.67 -6.82 -17.26
N CYS A 210 -34.70 -7.65 -17.14
CA CYS A 210 -34.60 -9.10 -17.20
C CYS A 210 -33.99 -9.56 -18.54
N ALA A 211 -32.93 -10.36 -18.49
CA ALA A 211 -32.25 -10.86 -19.69
C ALA A 211 -33.08 -11.84 -20.55
N ARG A 212 -34.23 -12.33 -20.05
CA ARG A 212 -35.13 -13.24 -20.80
C ARG A 212 -36.28 -12.51 -21.49
N CYS A 213 -36.95 -11.60 -20.78
CA CYS A 213 -38.18 -10.96 -21.26
C CYS A 213 -38.08 -9.43 -21.35
N ASN A 214 -36.90 -8.87 -21.06
CA ASN A 214 -36.60 -7.44 -21.06
C ASN A 214 -37.47 -6.55 -20.13
N ALA A 215 -38.28 -7.17 -19.26
CA ALA A 215 -39.08 -6.45 -18.28
C ALA A 215 -38.20 -5.84 -17.18
N VAL A 216 -38.59 -4.66 -16.68
CA VAL A 216 -37.90 -3.99 -15.58
C VAL A 216 -38.02 -4.84 -14.31
N VAL A 217 -36.90 -5.09 -13.65
CA VAL A 217 -36.85 -5.82 -12.38
C VAL A 217 -37.06 -4.85 -11.23
N ILE A 218 -38.20 -4.97 -10.55
CA ILE A 218 -38.59 -4.09 -9.44
C ILE A 218 -38.10 -4.63 -8.11
N ALA A 219 -38.16 -5.96 -7.94
CA ALA A 219 -37.75 -6.64 -6.72
C ALA A 219 -37.18 -8.03 -7.01
N ILE A 220 -36.42 -8.56 -6.06
CA ILE A 220 -35.81 -9.89 -6.13
C ILE A 220 -36.32 -10.73 -4.95
N GLN A 221 -36.73 -11.97 -5.22
CA GLN A 221 -37.29 -12.88 -4.21
C GLN A 221 -36.64 -14.26 -4.29
N ARG A 222 -36.50 -14.97 -3.17
CA ARG A 222 -36.00 -16.35 -3.18
C ARG A 222 -37.09 -17.28 -3.72
N HIS A 223 -36.76 -18.16 -4.65
CA HIS A 223 -37.70 -19.16 -5.15
C HIS A 223 -37.92 -20.23 -4.06
N GLY A 224 -39.18 -20.40 -3.63
CA GLY A 224 -39.55 -21.34 -2.56
C GLY A 224 -39.82 -20.71 -1.18
N SER A 225 -39.90 -19.39 -1.05
CA SER A 225 -40.41 -18.74 0.17
C SER A 225 -41.91 -18.43 0.02
N SER A 226 -42.78 -19.37 0.35
CA SER A 226 -44.15 -19.13 0.85
C SER A 226 -44.11 -19.42 2.36
N GLU A 227 -44.74 -18.72 3.30
CA GLU A 227 -45.92 -17.85 3.30
C GLU A 227 -45.97 -17.07 4.63
N THR A 228 -46.53 -15.86 4.64
CA THR A 228 -47.58 -15.50 5.62
C THR A 228 -48.37 -14.33 5.06
N LYS A 229 -49.58 -14.62 4.60
CA LYS A 229 -50.70 -13.69 4.60
C LYS A 229 -51.18 -13.56 6.05
N PRO A 230 -51.60 -12.37 6.50
CA PRO A 230 -52.91 -12.32 7.12
C PRO A 230 -53.81 -11.29 6.44
N SER A 231 -55.05 -11.72 6.30
CA SER A 231 -56.25 -11.01 5.88
C SER A 231 -56.73 -10.00 6.93
N ASN A 232 -57.49 -9.00 6.43
CA ASN A 232 -58.48 -8.15 7.10
C ASN A 232 -58.02 -6.79 7.67
N LEU A 233 -58.29 -5.74 6.88
CA LEU A 233 -58.87 -4.47 7.32
C LEU A 233 -59.66 -3.99 6.08
N GLY A 234 -60.95 -4.30 5.95
CA GLY A 234 -62.03 -3.67 6.71
C GLY A 234 -62.67 -2.62 5.79
N ASP A 235 -63.82 -2.96 5.20
CA ASP A 235 -64.72 -2.03 4.54
C ASP A 235 -64.95 -0.77 5.39
N ILE A 236 -64.78 0.42 4.80
CA ILE A 236 -65.65 1.57 5.05
C ILE A 236 -65.94 2.22 3.69
N ARG A 237 -67.15 1.96 3.20
CA ARG A 237 -67.88 2.87 2.29
C ARG A 237 -68.26 4.13 3.08
N GLU A 238 -68.09 5.29 2.46
CA GLU A 238 -69.05 6.41 2.42
C GLU A 238 -68.46 7.47 1.47
N SER A 239 -68.87 7.52 0.20
CA SER A 239 -69.93 8.39 -0.36
C SER A 239 -69.80 9.88 -0.03
N SER A 240 -69.60 10.63 -1.10
CA SER A 240 -69.82 12.06 -1.29
C SER A 240 -71.01 12.66 -0.53
N ASN A 241 -70.75 13.79 0.13
CA ASN A 241 -71.49 15.05 -0.01
C ASN A 241 -70.53 16.22 0.23
#